data_AF-A0A2N8ZIB4-F1
#
_entry.id   AF-A0A2N8ZIB4-F1
#
_cell.length_a   1.000
_cell.length_b   1.000
_cell.length_c   1.000
_cell.angle_alpha   90.00
_cell.angle_beta   90.00
_cell.angle_gamma   90.00
#
_symmetry.space_group_name_H-M   'P 1'
#
loop_
_entity.id
_entity.type
_entity.pdbx_description
1 polymer ?
#
loop_
_entity_poly.entity_id
_entity_poly.type
_entity_poly.pdbx_seq_one_letter_code
_entity_poly.pdbx_strand_id
1 'polypeptide(L)'
;MIVISLESLNIVTEFLKTLNIKNNTIFINDGTASRELVDFEVKSLDFEVNGMYQALESEYVLHFQDASITYSLNGNKIQIQPFMSSLTPSDNGMPSEVSAFHF
;
A
#
# COMPACT_ATOMS: atom_id res chain seq x y z
N MET A 1 -13.55 -12.60 9.20
CA MET A 1 -13.54 -11.13 9.03
C MET A 1 -12.65 -10.54 10.10
N ILE A 2 -11.60 -9.82 9.70
CA ILE A 2 -10.66 -9.13 10.60
C ILE A 2 -10.68 -7.65 10.25
N VAL A 3 -10.78 -6.77 11.25
CA VAL A 3 -10.72 -5.32 11.07
C VAL A 3 -9.54 -4.78 11.87
N ILE A 4 -8.63 -4.09 11.19
CA ILE A 4 -7.39 -3.57 11.75
C ILE A 4 -7.43 -2.05 11.65
N SER A 5 -7.16 -1.36 12.77
CA SER A 5 -6.98 0.09 12.74
C SER A 5 -5.56 0.44 12.29
N LEU A 6 -5.41 1.53 11.54
CA LEU A 6 -4.11 1.99 11.03
C LEU A 6 -3.07 2.19 12.17
N GLU A 7 -3.52 2.61 13.34
CA GLU A 7 -2.68 2.82 14.53
C GLU A 7 -2.12 1.52 15.12
N SER A 8 -2.71 0.37 14.78
CA SER A 8 -2.29 -0.95 15.26
C SER A 8 -1.29 -1.64 14.33
N LEU A 9 -0.87 -0.98 13.23
CA LEU A 9 0.01 -1.60 12.23
C LEU A 9 1.33 -2.06 12.85
N ASN A 10 1.91 -1.31 13.79
CA ASN A 10 3.13 -1.70 14.50
C ASN A 10 3.06 -3.07 15.21
N ILE A 11 1.86 -3.52 15.61
CA ILE A 11 1.65 -4.81 16.27
C ILE A 11 1.25 -5.88 15.26
N VAL A 12 0.47 -5.51 14.25
CA VAL A 12 -0.14 -6.49 13.32
C VAL A 12 0.69 -6.72 12.05
N THR A 13 1.75 -5.96 11.79
CA THR A 13 2.59 -6.14 10.59
C THR A 13 3.12 -7.57 10.47
N GLU A 14 3.64 -8.15 11.56
CA GLU A 14 4.12 -9.54 11.56
C GLU A 14 3.00 -10.54 11.29
N PHE A 15 1.80 -10.27 11.82
CA PHE A 15 0.63 -11.09 11.52
C PHE A 15 0.26 -11.02 10.04
N LEU A 16 0.25 -9.83 9.44
CA LEU A 16 -0.03 -9.63 8.01
C LEU A 16 0.97 -10.37 7.10
N LYS A 17 2.27 -10.42 7.47
CA LYS A 17 3.28 -11.19 6.73
C LYS A 17 2.99 -12.68 6.67
N THR A 18 2.35 -13.23 7.71
CA THR A 18 2.05 -14.67 7.79
C THR A 18 0.72 -15.05 7.15
N LEU A 19 -0.13 -14.07 6.85
CA LEU A 19 -1.49 -14.31 6.37
C LEU A 19 -1.53 -14.49 4.85
N ASN A 20 -2.35 -15.44 4.41
CA ASN A 20 -2.77 -15.50 3.02
C ASN A 20 -3.98 -14.58 2.82
N ILE A 21 -3.74 -13.36 2.36
CA ILE A 21 -4.77 -12.31 2.20
C ILE A 21 -5.86 -12.75 1.22
N LYS A 22 -5.54 -13.50 0.17
CA LYS A 22 -6.53 -13.98 -0.81
C LYS A 22 -7.62 -14.87 -0.23
N ASN A 23 -7.32 -15.53 0.90
CA ASN A 23 -8.24 -16.46 1.57
C ASN A 23 -8.90 -15.84 2.81
N ASN A 24 -8.57 -14.60 3.16
CA ASN A 24 -9.05 -13.94 4.38
C ASN A 24 -9.60 -12.56 4.06
N THR A 25 -10.85 -12.30 4.45
CA THR A 25 -11.43 -10.95 4.37
C THR A 25 -10.88 -10.08 5.51
N ILE A 26 -9.95 -9.19 5.16
CA ILE A 26 -9.27 -8.25 6.07
C ILE A 26 -9.63 -6.83 5.65
N PHE A 27 -10.01 -6.01 6.62
CA PHE A 27 -10.28 -4.59 6.41
C PHE A 27 -9.32 -3.73 7.21
N ILE A 28 -8.85 -2.64 6.60
CA ILE A 28 -8.07 -1.60 7.27
C ILE A 28 -8.96 -0.39 7.47
N ASN A 29 -9.08 0.07 8.71
CA ASN A 29 -9.75 1.30 9.08
C ASN A 29 -8.72 2.43 9.21
N ASP A 30 -8.82 3.43 8.35
CA ASP A 30 -7.95 4.61 8.32
C ASP A 30 -8.47 5.79 9.18
N GLY A 31 -9.54 5.58 9.95
CA GLY A 31 -10.24 6.58 10.76
C GLY A 31 -11.37 7.30 10.02
N THR A 32 -11.39 7.23 8.68
CA THR A 32 -12.42 7.83 7.82
C THR A 32 -13.29 6.76 7.17
N ALA A 33 -12.67 5.70 6.66
CA ALA A 33 -13.30 4.60 5.97
C ALA A 33 -12.64 3.26 6.32
N SER A 34 -13.40 2.18 6.13
CA SER A 34 -12.90 0.81 6.21
C SER A 34 -12.75 0.28 4.79
N ARG A 35 -11.52 -0.09 4.41
CA ARG A 35 -11.17 -0.56 3.06
C ARG A 35 -10.71 -2.01 3.10
N GLU A 36 -11.14 -2.81 2.13
CA GLU A 36 -10.73 -4.21 2.03
C GLU A 36 -9.29 -4.31 1.52
N LEU A 37 -8.44 -5.01 2.29
CA LEU A 37 -7.06 -5.27 1.93
C LEU A 37 -7.02 -6.36 0.86
N VAL A 38 -6.50 -6.03 -0.31
CA VAL A 38 -6.38 -6.93 -1.46
C VAL A 38 -5.00 -7.60 -1.49
N ASP A 39 -3.96 -6.85 -1.15
CA ASP A 39 -2.59 -7.35 -1.12
C ASP A 39 -1.74 -6.61 -0.07
N PHE A 40 -0.65 -7.25 0.35
CA PHE A 40 0.30 -6.69 1.29
C PHE A 40 1.72 -6.97 0.82
N GLU A 41 2.45 -5.89 0.57
CA GLU A 41 3.80 -5.94 0.04
C GLU A 41 4.81 -5.47 1.10
N VAL A 42 5.92 -6.19 1.20
CA VAL A 42 7.06 -5.82 2.04
C VAL A 42 8.19 -5.38 1.11
N LYS A 43 8.66 -4.15 1.28
CA LYS A 43 9.79 -3.61 0.54
C LYS A 43 11.05 -3.73 1.39
N SER A 44 12.07 -4.32 0.79
CA SER A 44 13.39 -4.48 1.39
C SER A 44 14.39 -3.56 0.71
N LEU A 45 15.29 -3.00 1.50
CA LEU A 45 16.48 -2.30 1.05
C LEU A 45 17.66 -3.27 1.12
N ASP A 46 18.29 -3.51 -0.04
CA ASP A 46 19.52 -4.28 -0.12
C ASP A 46 20.73 -3.36 0.09
N PHE A 47 21.69 -3.82 0.90
CA PHE A 47 22.93 -3.10 1.16
C PHE A 47 24.09 -4.08 1.42
N GLU A 48 25.31 -3.61 1.17
CA GLU A 48 26.53 -4.39 1.39
C GLU A 48 27.26 -3.90 2.64
N VAL A 49 27.61 -4.83 3.54
CA VAL A 49 28.48 -4.56 4.70
C VAL A 49 29.62 -5.55 4.70
N ASN A 50 30.85 -5.06 4.58
CA ASN A 50 32.08 -5.86 4.61
C ASN A 50 32.07 -7.04 3.60
N GLY A 51 31.57 -6.85 2.38
CA GLY A 51 31.53 -7.90 1.36
C GLY A 51 30.34 -8.87 1.47
N MET A 52 29.41 -8.65 2.42
CA MET A 52 28.19 -9.45 2.55
C MET A 52 26.96 -8.61 2.20
N TYR A 53 26.14 -9.14 1.28
CA TYR A 53 24.84 -8.58 0.95
C TYR A 53 23.81 -8.91 2.04
N GLN A 54 23.10 -7.88 2.49
CA GLN A 54 22.03 -7.97 3.47
C GLN A 54 20.80 -7.24 2.94
N ALA A 55 19.62 -7.74 3.32
CA ALA A 55 18.34 -7.11 3.03
C ALA A 55 17.70 -6.67 4.36
N LEU A 56 17.21 -5.43 4.42
CA LEU A 56 16.47 -4.90 5.56
C LEU A 56 15.09 -4.45 5.10
N GLU A 57 14.05 -4.96 5.73
CA GLU A 57 12.68 -4.48 5.51
C GLU A 57 12.60 -3.00 5.91
N SER A 58 12.23 -2.15 4.96
CA SER A 58 12.24 -0.69 5.12
C SER A 58 10.84 -0.10 5.09
N GLU A 59 9.97 -0.62 4.22
CA GLU A 59 8.63 -0.10 4.01
C GLU A 59 7.62 -1.24 3.78
N TYR A 60 6.37 -0.94 4.08
CA TYR A 60 5.24 -1.85 3.96
C TYR A 60 4.13 -1.17 3.17
N VAL A 61 3.54 -1.87 2.21
CA VAL A 61 2.47 -1.32 1.37
C VAL A 61 1.20 -2.14 1.54
N LEU A 62 0.12 -1.46 1.94
CA LEU A 62 -1.23 -2.00 1.96
C LEU A 62 -1.89 -1.63 0.64
N HIS A 63 -2.26 -2.65 -0.13
CA HIS A 63 -2.94 -2.47 -1.42
C HIS A 63 -4.44 -2.68 -1.25
N PHE A 64 -5.21 -1.70 -1.69
CA PHE A 64 -6.66 -1.72 -1.76
C PHE A 64 -7.07 -1.78 -3.24
N GLN A 65 -8.37 -1.89 -3.52
CA GLN A 65 -8.87 -1.95 -4.89
C GLN A 65 -8.59 -0.65 -5.69
N ASP A 66 -8.59 0.51 -5.04
CA ASP A 66 -8.53 1.84 -5.65
C ASP A 66 -7.34 2.70 -5.18
N ALA A 67 -6.59 2.22 -4.19
CA ALA A 67 -5.57 2.99 -3.51
C ALA A 67 -4.50 2.09 -2.90
N SER A 68 -3.40 2.71 -2.50
CA SER A 68 -2.38 2.09 -1.66
C SER A 68 -1.98 3.01 -0.51
N ILE A 69 -1.60 2.42 0.62
CA ILE A 69 -1.00 3.12 1.75
C ILE A 69 0.38 2.52 2.00
N THR A 70 1.41 3.35 1.93
CA THR A 70 2.75 2.97 2.36
C THR A 70 2.98 3.42 3.80
N TYR A 71 3.57 2.57 4.62
CA TYR A 71 4.01 2.93 5.96
C TYR A 71 5.38 2.32 6.29
N SER A 72 6.09 2.95 7.21
CA SER A 72 7.32 2.41 7.79
C SER A 72 7.22 2.36 9.32
N LEU A 73 7.99 1.45 9.90
CA LEU A 73 8.09 1.28 11.35
C LEU A 73 9.44 1.82 11.81
N ASN A 74 9.42 2.81 12.69
CA ASN A 74 10.62 3.34 13.33
C ASN A 74 10.50 3.14 14.85
N GLY A 75 11.06 2.03 15.33
CA GLY A 75 10.81 1.54 16.69
C GLY A 75 9.32 1.22 16.88
N ASN A 76 8.69 1.83 17.89
CA ASN A 76 7.26 1.66 18.16
C ASN A 76 6.37 2.66 17.40
N LYS A 77 6.94 3.54 16.57
CA LYS A 77 6.19 4.57 15.84
C LYS A 77 5.91 4.13 14.42
N ILE A 78 4.69 4.37 13.98
CA ILE A 78 4.25 4.16 12.60
C ILE A 78 4.38 5.50 11.88
N GLN A 79 5.06 5.51 10.73
CA GLN A 79 5.07 6.66 9.82
C GLN A 79 4.27 6.28 8.58
N ILE A 80 3.11 6.90 8.41
CA ILE A 80 2.22 6.66 7.26
C ILE A 80 2.53 7.71 6.18
N GLN A 81 2.75 7.25 4.96
CA GLN A 81 2.85 8.12 3.79
C GLN A 81 1.46 8.43 3.23
N PRO A 82 1.27 9.56 2.53
CA PRO A 82 -0.01 9.91 1.93
C PRO A 82 -0.54 8.84 0.99
N PHE A 83 -1.85 8.68 0.95
CA PHE A 83 -2.53 7.74 0.04
C PHE A 83 -2.14 8.02 -1.41
N MET A 84 -1.66 6.98 -2.09
CA MET A 84 -1.48 7.02 -3.54
C MET A 84 -2.68 6.34 -4.18
N SER A 85 -3.46 7.11 -4.93
CA SER A 85 -4.57 6.55 -5.72
C SER A 85 -3.98 5.75 -6.88
N SER A 86 -4.41 4.49 -7.01
CA SER A 86 -4.11 3.67 -8.18
C SER A 86 -5.19 3.89 -9.23
N LEU A 87 -5.40 5.14 -9.65
CA LEU A 87 -6.11 5.40 -10.90
C LEU A 87 -5.19 4.92 -12.02
N THR A 88 -5.34 3.67 -12.46
CA THR A 88 -5.01 3.35 -13.84
C THR A 88 -5.76 4.37 -14.69
N PRO A 89 -5.10 5.19 -15.51
CA PRO A 89 -5.81 5.99 -16.49
C PRO A 89 -6.70 5.02 -17.23
N SER A 90 -8.02 5.20 -17.15
CA SER A 90 -8.88 4.50 -18.10
C SER A 90 -8.39 5.03 -19.45
N ASP A 91 -7.76 4.17 -20.23
CA ASP A 91 -7.55 4.41 -21.65
C ASP A 91 -8.93 4.30 -22.33
N ASN A 92 -9.85 5.16 -21.90
CA ASN A 92 -11.05 5.47 -22.63
C ASN A 92 -10.52 6.29 -23.79
N GLY A 93 -10.26 5.59 -24.91
CA GLY A 93 -9.86 6.15 -26.18
C GLY A 93 -10.82 7.24 -26.61
N MET A 94 -10.58 8.44 -26.09
CA MET A 94 -11.21 9.66 -26.53
C MET A 94 -10.23 10.25 -27.52
N PRO A 95 -10.44 10.08 -28.84
CA PRO A 95 -9.64 10.80 -29.81
C PRO A 95 -9.83 12.28 -29.51
N SER A 96 -8.73 12.94 -29.15
CA SER A 96 -8.61 14.38 -29.08
C SER A 96 -8.73 14.94 -30.50
N GLU A 97 -9.92 14.90 -31.09
CA GLU A 97 -10.27 15.79 -32.18
C GLU A 97 -10.52 17.16 -31.58
N VAL A 98 -9.44 17.93 -31.43
CA VAL A 98 -9.55 19.37 -31.33
C VAL A 98 -10.04 19.83 -32.71
N SER A 99 -11.36 20.00 -32.84
CA SER A 99 -11.97 20.60 -34.02
C SER A 99 -11.32 21.96 -34.25
N ALA A 100 -10.64 22.12 -35.39
CA ALA A 100 -9.88 23.29 -35.78
C ALA A 100 -10.74 24.51 -36.16
N PHE A 101 -11.92 24.67 -35.55
CA PHE A 101 -12.80 25.81 -35.77
C PHE A 101 -13.63 26.10 -34.54
N HIS A 102 -13.32 27.21 -33.85
CA HIS A 102 -14.31 28.03 -33.17
C HIS A 102 -13.80 29.48 -33.03
N PHE A 103 -14.47 30.34 -33.83
CA PHE A 103 -14.65 31.81 -33.80
C PHE A 103 -13.44 32.75 -33.89
#